data_AF-A0A1Y1T7P0-F1
#
_entry.id   AF-A0A1Y1T7P0-F1
#
_cell.length_a   1.000
_cell.length_b   1.000
_cell.length_c   1.000
_cell.angle_alpha   90.00
_cell.angle_beta   90.00
_cell.angle_gamma   90.00
#
_symmetry.space_group_name_H-M   'P 1'
#
loop_
_entity.id
_entity.type
_entity.pdbx_description
1 polymer ?
#
loop_
_entity_poly.entity_id
_entity_poly.type
_entity_poly.pdbx_seq_one_letter_code
_entity_poly.pdbx_strand_id
1 'polypeptide(L)'
;MAYYRNFEKINGYTAILALPEILNENEEYQKFIPEECWFIPEIDFVGGPTAYATLPGLIAEYKTDSFILKLEKIEFGDFDFKKFDPEKLAIKHHLKFVEFYKEWNKTHKPGGGLKN
;
A
#
# COMPACT_ATOMS: atom_id res chain seq x y z
N MET A 1 -8.99 8.10 14.43
CA MET A 1 -8.73 6.66 14.22
C MET A 1 -8.77 6.02 15.60
N ALA A 2 -9.76 5.15 15.83
CA ALA A 2 -9.97 4.51 17.11
C ALA A 2 -9.29 3.13 17.11
N TYR A 3 -8.54 2.83 18.18
CA TYR A 3 -7.92 1.54 18.38
C TYR A 3 -8.85 0.66 19.21
N TYR A 4 -9.16 -0.53 18.69
CA TYR A 4 -9.93 -1.52 19.44
C TYR A 4 -8.97 -2.58 19.99
N ARG A 5 -9.20 -3.07 21.21
CA ARG A 5 -8.40 -4.14 21.83
C ARG A 5 -8.73 -5.51 21.23
N ASN A 6 -8.73 -5.60 19.90
CA ASN A 6 -8.81 -6.85 19.17
C ASN A 6 -7.41 -7.21 18.69
N PHE A 7 -6.99 -8.43 19.01
CA PHE A 7 -5.68 -8.96 18.70
C PHE A 7 -5.84 -10.23 17.88
N GLU A 8 -5.02 -10.37 16.84
CA GLU A 8 -4.97 -11.56 16.01
C GLU A 8 -3.52 -11.97 15.74
N LYS A 9 -3.28 -13.25 15.46
CA LYS A 9 -1.97 -13.75 15.04
C LYS A 9 -1.89 -13.81 13.52
N ILE A 10 -1.10 -12.92 12.92
CA ILE A 10 -0.87 -12.87 11.47
C ILE A 10 0.61 -13.08 11.21
N ASN A 11 0.93 -14.13 10.45
CA ASN A 11 2.31 -14.55 10.16
C ASN A 11 3.19 -14.73 11.42
N GLY A 12 2.58 -15.16 12.53
CA GLY A 12 3.26 -15.35 13.83
C GLY A 12 3.35 -14.09 14.70
N TYR A 13 3.05 -12.91 14.14
CA TYR A 13 3.09 -11.64 14.82
C TYR A 13 1.74 -11.27 15.44
N THR A 14 1.77 -10.46 16.49
CA THR A 14 0.55 -9.91 17.10
C THR A 14 0.09 -8.70 16.28
N ALA A 15 -1.00 -8.86 15.55
CA ALA A 15 -1.66 -7.79 14.84
C ALA A 15 -2.76 -7.15 15.70
N ILE A 16 -2.92 -5.83 15.57
CA ILE A 16 -3.95 -5.03 16.24
C ILE A 16 -4.90 -4.46 15.18
N LEU A 17 -6.19 -4.50 15.46
CA LEU A 17 -7.21 -3.88 14.60
C LEU A 17 -7.27 -2.36 14.80
N ALA A 18 -7.15 -1.64 13.71
CA ALA A 18 -7.51 -0.24 13.59
C ALA A 18 -8.72 -0.10 12.66
N LEU A 19 -9.74 0.63 13.12
CA LEU A 19 -10.87 1.03 12.30
C LEU A 19 -10.72 2.50 11.92
N PRO A 20 -11.06 2.88 10.68
CA PRO A 20 -11.06 4.28 10.28
C PRO A 20 -12.08 5.04 11.14
N GLU A 21 -11.83 6.33 11.30
CA GLU A 21 -12.81 7.26 11.84
C GLU A 21 -12.91 8.40 10.84
N ILE A 22 -14.06 8.53 10.21
CA ILE A 22 -14.30 9.57 9.21
C ILE A 22 -14.59 10.86 9.98
N LEU A 23 -13.62 11.78 9.99
CA LEU A 23 -13.76 13.08 10.67
C LEU A 23 -14.46 14.13 9.79
N ASN A 24 -14.37 13.99 8.46
CA ASN A 24 -15.03 14.88 7.51
C ASN A 24 -15.37 14.13 6.23
N GLU A 25 -16.66 14.05 5.89
CA GLU A 25 -17.14 13.35 4.71
C GLU A 25 -16.76 14.05 3.40
N ASN A 26 -16.35 15.33 3.41
CA ASN A 26 -16.10 16.12 2.19
C ASN A 26 -14.64 16.11 1.68
N GLU A 27 -13.72 15.34 2.27
CA GLU A 27 -12.32 15.27 1.83
C GLU A 27 -12.08 14.23 0.72
N GLU A 28 -11.20 14.58 -0.24
CA GLU A 28 -10.94 13.93 -1.54
C GLU A 28 -10.60 12.43 -1.54
N TYR A 29 -10.36 11.82 -0.37
CA TYR A 29 -9.91 10.43 -0.22
C TYR A 29 -11.05 9.41 0.01
N GLN A 30 -12.31 9.77 -0.29
CA GLN A 30 -13.48 8.90 -0.13
C GLN A 30 -13.38 7.51 -0.76
N LYS A 31 -12.53 7.30 -1.78
CA LYS A 31 -12.55 6.06 -2.58
C LYS A 31 -11.80 4.86 -1.98
N PHE A 32 -11.03 5.05 -0.92
CA PHE A 32 -10.19 3.97 -0.38
C PHE A 32 -10.14 3.94 1.15
N ILE A 33 -11.20 4.37 1.83
CA ILE A 33 -11.25 4.26 3.29
C ILE A 33 -11.29 2.76 3.63
N PRO A 34 -10.32 2.23 4.39
CA PRO A 34 -10.35 0.82 4.78
C PRO A 34 -11.51 0.57 5.72
N GLU A 35 -12.27 -0.50 5.51
CA GLU A 35 -13.22 -0.97 6.52
C GLU A 35 -12.48 -1.46 7.76
N GLU A 36 -11.39 -2.19 7.56
CA GLU A 36 -10.56 -2.78 8.59
C GLU A 36 -9.09 -2.73 8.20
N CYS A 37 -8.22 -2.40 9.16
CA CYS A 37 -6.78 -2.46 8.97
C CYS A 37 -6.13 -3.16 10.17
N TRP A 38 -5.39 -4.23 9.90
CA TRP A 38 -4.60 -4.95 10.90
C TRP A 38 -3.14 -4.57 10.75
N PHE A 39 -2.52 -4.14 11.84
CA PHE A 39 -1.11 -3.72 11.84
C PHE A 39 -0.31 -4.39 12.95
N ILE A 40 0.99 -4.58 12.72
CA ILE A 40 1.94 -5.25 13.61
C ILE A 40 2.86 -4.18 14.22
N PRO A 41 2.57 -3.66 15.43
CA PRO A 41 3.37 -2.61 16.04
C PRO A 41 4.75 -3.08 16.55
N GLU A 42 4.95 -4.39 16.71
CA GLU A 42 6.23 -4.97 17.16
C GLU A 42 7.30 -4.97 16.05
N ILE A 43 6.92 -4.70 14.80
CA ILE A 43 7.86 -4.48 13.70
C ILE A 43 8.19 -2.99 13.66
N ASP A 44 9.44 -2.61 13.93
CA ASP A 44 9.92 -1.22 13.92
C ASP A 44 10.18 -0.71 12.48
N PHE A 45 9.16 -0.86 11.63
CA PHE A 45 9.16 -0.39 10.25
C PHE A 45 7.73 0.03 9.90
N VAL A 46 7.54 1.33 9.71
CA VAL A 46 6.24 1.87 9.29
C VAL A 46 6.09 1.66 7.79
N GLY A 47 5.14 0.82 7.39
CA GLY A 47 4.94 0.50 5.97
C GLY A 47 3.63 -0.22 5.69
N GLY A 48 3.20 -0.17 4.43
CA GLY A 48 1.99 -0.86 3.99
C GLY A 48 1.38 -0.25 2.71
N PRO A 49 0.35 -0.92 2.15
CA PRO A 49 -0.26 -0.53 0.89
C PRO A 49 -1.30 0.59 1.07
N THR A 50 -0.92 1.76 1.61
CA THR A 50 -1.88 2.85 1.87
C THR A 50 -1.20 4.23 1.91
N ALA A 51 -1.99 5.30 1.75
CA ALA A 51 -1.62 6.66 2.15
C ALA A 51 -1.71 6.88 3.69
N TYR A 52 -2.16 5.85 4.42
CA TYR A 52 -2.39 5.78 5.86
C TYR A 52 -1.31 4.95 6.56
N ALA A 53 -0.09 4.92 6.01
CA ALA A 53 1.11 4.37 6.66
C ALA A 53 1.55 5.25 7.86
N THR A 54 0.60 5.67 8.67
CA THR A 54 0.77 6.40 9.93
C THR A 54 0.54 5.49 11.14
N LEU A 55 0.00 4.29 10.92
CA LEU A 55 -0.08 3.26 11.95
C LEU A 55 1.32 2.76 12.32
N PRO A 56 1.60 2.51 13.61
CA PRO A 56 2.90 2.03 14.03
C PRO A 56 3.17 0.64 13.48
N GLY A 57 4.36 0.44 12.93
CA GLY A 57 4.80 -0.82 12.35
C GLY A 57 4.15 -1.17 11.01
N LEU A 58 4.02 -2.47 10.75
CA LEU A 58 3.69 -2.97 9.40
C LEU A 58 2.21 -3.30 9.26
N ILE A 59 1.55 -2.81 8.21
CA ILE A 59 0.19 -3.23 7.87
C ILE A 59 0.22 -4.69 7.39
N ALA A 60 -0.44 -5.57 8.15
CA ALA A 60 -0.55 -6.99 7.87
C ALA A 60 -1.76 -7.29 6.99
N GLU A 61 -2.90 -6.64 7.24
CA GLU A 61 -4.07 -6.75 6.38
C GLU A 61 -4.73 -5.39 6.18
N TYR A 62 -5.25 -5.18 4.98
CA TYR A 62 -5.95 -3.97 4.60
C TYR A 62 -7.18 -4.35 3.79
N LYS A 63 -8.35 -4.12 4.38
CA LYS A 63 -9.65 -4.45 3.79
C LYS A 63 -10.39 -3.18 3.42
N THR A 64 -10.83 -3.10 2.18
CA THR A 64 -11.77 -2.10 1.66
C THR A 64 -13.04 -2.80 1.20
N ASP A 65 -14.02 -2.03 0.75
CA ASP A 65 -15.21 -2.54 0.07
C ASP A 65 -14.89 -3.33 -1.22
N SER A 66 -13.75 -3.02 -1.85
CA SER A 66 -13.40 -3.49 -3.19
C SER A 66 -12.35 -4.60 -3.19
N PHE A 67 -11.48 -4.64 -2.18
CA PHE A 67 -10.37 -5.59 -2.13
C PHE A 67 -9.84 -5.82 -0.71
N ILE A 68 -9.11 -6.93 -0.55
CA ILE A 68 -8.36 -7.27 0.64
C ILE A 68 -6.91 -7.51 0.25
N LEU A 69 -6.00 -6.78 0.87
CA LEU A 69 -4.56 -7.03 0.79
C LEU A 69 -4.12 -7.73 2.07
N LYS A 70 -3.36 -8.81 1.91
CA LYS A 70 -2.83 -9.61 3.03
C LYS A 70 -1.33 -9.76 2.88
N LEU A 71 -0.63 -9.61 3.98
CA LEU A 71 0.79 -9.86 4.08
C LEU A 71 1.04 -11.36 3.95
N GLU A 72 1.74 -11.77 2.91
CA GLU A 72 2.04 -13.17 2.66
C GLU A 72 3.25 -13.66 3.47
N LYS A 73 4.31 -12.85 3.55
CA LYS A 73 5.57 -13.23 4.18
C LYS A 73 6.34 -12.00 4.71
N ILE A 74 7.05 -12.20 5.82
CA ILE A 74 8.06 -11.26 6.33
C ILE A 74 9.41 -11.96 6.28
N GLU A 75 10.39 -11.35 5.64
CA GLU A 75 11.77 -11.79 5.62
C GLU A 75 12.66 -10.66 6.13
N PHE A 76 13.48 -10.95 7.13
CA PHE A 76 14.53 -10.05 7.58
C PHE A 76 15.83 -10.46 6.91
N GLY A 77 16.60 -9.48 6.45
CA GLY A 77 17.91 -9.72 5.87
C GLY A 77 18.67 -8.42 5.71
N ASP A 78 19.97 -8.56 5.48
CA ASP A 78 20.81 -7.47 4.99
C ASP A 78 20.52 -7.30 3.50
N PHE A 79 19.56 -6.44 3.19
CA PHE A 79 19.29 -6.09 1.81
C PHE A 79 20.33 -5.07 1.37
N ASP A 80 21.17 -5.45 0.40
CA ASP A 80 21.92 -4.47 -0.38
C ASP A 80 20.92 -3.65 -1.18
N PHE A 81 20.45 -2.55 -0.59
CA PHE A 81 19.76 -1.52 -1.35
C PHE A 81 20.76 -1.03 -2.38
N LYS A 82 20.52 -1.38 -3.66
CA LYS A 82 21.29 -0.81 -4.77
C LYS A 82 21.31 0.69 -4.54
N LYS A 83 22.52 1.23 -4.37
CA LYS A 83 22.73 2.65 -4.11
C LYS A 83 21.91 3.41 -5.13
N PHE A 84 20.96 4.21 -4.62
CA PHE A 84 20.11 5.03 -5.47
C PHE A 84 21.03 5.86 -6.37
N ASP A 85 20.93 5.65 -7.67
CA ASP A 85 21.76 6.31 -8.68
C ASP A 85 20.97 7.51 -9.21
N PRO A 86 21.24 8.73 -8.73
CA PRO A 86 20.48 9.92 -9.13
C PRO A 86 20.69 10.24 -10.62
N GLU A 87 21.76 9.75 -11.25
CA GLU A 87 22.04 9.99 -12.66
C GLU A 87 21.21 9.09 -13.58
N LYS A 88 20.70 7.96 -13.06
CA LYS A 88 19.70 7.13 -13.75
C LYS A 88 18.27 7.62 -13.57
N LEU A 89 18.06 8.74 -12.86
CA LEU A 89 16.75 9.38 -12.81
C LEU A 89 16.39 9.93 -14.19
N ALA A 90 15.54 9.21 -14.92
CA ALA A 90 14.57 9.91 -15.73
C ALA A 90 13.59 10.58 -14.76
N ILE A 91 13.85 11.82 -14.33
CA ILE A 91 12.84 12.64 -13.64
C ILE A 91 11.68 12.82 -14.62
N LYS A 92 10.71 11.92 -14.55
CA LYS A 92 9.46 12.04 -15.27
C LYS A 92 8.55 12.91 -14.41
N HIS A 93 8.50 14.21 -14.71
CA HIS A 93 7.39 15.05 -14.23
C HIS A 93 6.07 14.30 -14.43
N HIS A 94 5.08 14.52 -13.56
CA HIS A 94 3.81 13.81 -13.61
C HIS A 94 3.25 13.65 -15.04
N LEU A 95 3.29 14.72 -15.84
CA LEU A 95 2.90 14.69 -17.25
C LEU A 95 3.73 13.71 -18.11
N LYS A 96 5.07 13.76 -17.99
CA LYS A 96 5.99 12.81 -18.65
C LYS A 96 5.81 11.37 -18.17
N PHE A 97 5.42 11.18 -16.91
CA PHE A 97 5.11 9.85 -16.37
C PHE A 97 3.81 9.31 -16.97
N VAL A 98 2.77 10.15 -17.06
CA VAL A 98 1.48 9.78 -17.68
C VAL A 98 1.66 9.45 -19.16
N GLU A 99 2.43 10.23 -19.91
CA GLU A 99 2.76 9.93 -21.32
C GLU A 99 3.52 8.61 -21.46
N PHE A 100 4.58 8.43 -20.68
CA PHE A 100 5.31 7.17 -20.65
C PHE A 100 4.41 5.99 -20.33
N TYR A 101 3.55 6.11 -19.32
CA TYR A 101 2.65 5.04 -18.89
C TYR A 101 1.59 4.73 -19.95
N LYS A 102 1.09 5.74 -20.68
CA LYS A 102 0.20 5.55 -21.84
C LYS A 102 0.90 4.76 -22.95
N GLU A 103 2.11 5.15 -23.32
CA GLU A 103 2.90 4.45 -24.35
C GLU A 103 3.24 3.01 -23.95
N TRP A 104 3.69 2.82 -22.71
CA TRP A 104 4.02 1.51 -22.17
C TRP A 104 2.82 0.56 -22.18
N ASN A 105 1.63 1.05 -21.80
CA ASN A 105 0.39 0.27 -21.83
C ASN A 105 -0.06 -0.16 -23.22
N LYS A 106 0.31 0.54 -24.31
CA LYS A 106 -0.07 0.10 -25.68
C LYS A 106 0.51 -1.27 -26.03
N THR A 107 1.65 -1.62 -25.45
CA THR A 107 2.41 -2.83 -25.80
C THR A 107 2.48 -3.85 -24.66
N HIS A 108 2.22 -3.43 -23.42
CA HIS A 108 2.41 -4.27 -22.23
C HIS A 108 1.12 -4.54 -21.45
N LYS A 109 -0.03 -4.00 -21.87
CA LYS A 109 -1.31 -4.27 -21.19
C LYS A 109 -1.92 -5.59 -21.70
N PRO A 110 -2.11 -6.61 -20.84
CA PRO A 110 -2.76 -7.85 -21.25
C PRO A 110 -4.23 -7.56 -21.62
N GLY A 111 -4.65 -8.01 -22.81
CA GLY A 111 -6.04 -7.87 -23.29
C GLY A 111 -6.32 -6.68 -24.23
N GLY A 112 -5.33 -5.85 -24.57
CA GLY A 112 -5.45 -4.76 -25.56
C GLY A 112 -5.33 -5.20 -27.02
N GLY A 113 -5.63 -6.47 -27.31
CA GLY A 113 -5.64 -7.00 -28.67
C GLY A 113 -6.69 -6.27 -29.51
N LEU A 114 -6.23 -5.75 -30.65
CA LEU A 114 -7.01 -5.20 -31.76
C LEU A 114 -8.34 -5.94 -31.94
N LYS A 115 -9.46 -5.24 -31.75
CA LYS A 115 -10.69 -5.57 -32.47
C LYS A 115 -10.50 -5.01 -33.88
N ASN A 116 -10.20 -5.89 -34.83
CA ASN A 116 -10.42 -5.61 -36.26
C ASN A 116 -11.92 -5.47 -36.52
#